data_AF-A0A444J8E6-F1
#
_entry.id   AF-A0A444J8E6-F1
#
_cell.length_a   1.000
_cell.length_b   1.000
_cell.length_c   1.000
_cell.angle_alpha   90.00
_cell.angle_beta   90.00
_cell.angle_gamma   90.00
#
_symmetry.space_group_name_H-M   'P 1'
#
loop_
_entity.id
_entity.type
_entity.pdbx_description
1 polymer ?
#
loop_
_entity_poly.entity_id
_entity_poly.type
_entity_poly.pdbx_seq_one_letter_code
_entity_poly.pdbx_strand_id
1 'polypeptide(L)'
;MTMEIINKTGVTIAPFVGRMNFPGHTLTLIVKGTFDLKHGDTATVSEEQLYPTGDEFDPNDKQQQSVRYESDFAYYKPKADLL
;
A
#
# COMPACT_ATOMS: atom_id res chain seq x y z
N MET A 1 -11.19 20.62 18.92
CA MET A 1 -11.81 20.39 17.60
C MET A 1 -10.97 19.33 16.91
N THR A 2 -11.55 18.19 16.58
CA THR A 2 -10.83 17.10 15.91
C THR A 2 -10.97 17.31 14.40
N MET A 3 -9.87 17.33 13.67
CA MET A 3 -9.89 17.44 12.22
C MET A 3 -10.19 16.07 11.62
N GLU A 4 -11.23 15.99 10.80
CA GLU A 4 -11.64 14.77 10.12
C GLU A 4 -10.96 14.68 8.74
N ILE A 5 -10.38 13.52 8.42
CA ILE A 5 -9.84 13.24 7.10
C ILE A 5 -10.96 12.63 6.26
N ILE A 6 -11.46 13.40 5.28
CA ILE A 6 -12.51 12.93 4.37
C ILE A 6 -11.85 12.21 3.19
N ASN A 7 -12.15 10.93 3.04
CA ASN A 7 -11.70 10.12 1.90
C ASN A 7 -12.91 9.55 1.13
N LYS A 8 -13.10 10.02 -0.11
CA LYS A 8 -14.27 9.65 -0.94
C LYS A 8 -13.96 8.65 -2.06
N THR A 9 -12.69 8.24 -2.20
CA THR A 9 -12.22 7.51 -3.39
C THR A 9 -12.37 6.00 -3.26
N GLY A 10 -12.66 5.48 -2.06
CA GLY A 10 -12.78 4.05 -1.81
C GLY A 10 -11.44 3.31 -1.82
N VAL A 11 -10.31 4.01 -1.72
CA VAL A 11 -8.95 3.44 -1.56
C VAL A 11 -8.32 3.97 -0.29
N THR A 12 -7.38 3.24 0.31
CA THR A 12 -6.76 3.64 1.58
C THR A 12 -5.53 4.53 1.34
N ILE A 13 -5.22 5.38 2.33
CA ILE A 13 -4.07 6.29 2.27
C ILE A 13 -3.24 6.23 3.55
N ALA A 14 -1.93 6.43 3.42
CA ALA A 14 -1.02 6.58 4.55
C ALA A 14 -0.01 7.72 4.32
N PRO A 15 0.29 8.54 5.33
CA PRO A 15 1.28 9.60 5.21
C PRO A 15 2.71 9.07 5.34
N PHE A 16 3.62 9.61 4.53
CA PHE A 16 5.07 9.37 4.58
C PHE A 16 5.83 10.72 4.60
N VAL A 17 5.81 11.35 5.77
CA VAL A 17 6.22 12.75 5.98
C VAL A 17 7.74 12.88 6.12
N GLY A 18 8.34 13.90 5.48
CA GLY A 18 9.73 14.31 5.70
C GLY A 18 10.79 13.33 5.18
N ARG A 19 10.39 12.39 4.33
CA ARG A 19 11.27 11.33 3.80
C ARG A 19 11.81 11.63 2.41
N MET A 20 11.07 12.43 1.63
CA MET A 20 11.51 12.91 0.32
C MET A 20 12.29 14.22 0.49
N ASN A 21 13.49 14.28 -0.09
CA ASN A 21 14.35 15.48 -0.12
C ASN A 21 14.59 16.13 1.26
N PHE A 22 14.81 15.33 2.29
CA PHE A 22 15.21 15.79 3.63
C PHE A 22 16.44 16.71 3.53
N PRO A 23 16.50 17.86 4.26
CA PRO A 23 15.67 18.25 5.41
C PRO A 23 14.43 19.10 5.12
N GLY A 24 14.00 19.25 3.86
CA GLY A 24 12.79 20.02 3.53
C GLY A 24 11.52 19.42 4.17
N HIS A 25 10.56 20.28 4.55
CA HIS A 25 9.23 19.82 4.96
C HIS A 25 8.48 19.28 3.74
N THR A 26 8.24 17.97 3.72
CA THR A 26 7.49 17.30 2.65
C THR A 26 6.39 16.43 3.23
N LEU A 27 5.23 16.42 2.58
CA LEU A 27 4.14 15.50 2.85
C LEU A 27 3.97 14.61 1.62
N THR A 28 4.38 13.35 1.74
CA THR A 28 4.10 12.33 0.74
C THR A 28 2.91 11.52 1.20
N LEU A 29 1.97 11.20 0.31
CA LEU A 29 0.83 10.34 0.59
C LEU A 29 0.96 9.08 -0.27
N ILE A 30 0.92 7.92 0.38
CA ILE A 30 0.86 6.62 -0.29
C ILE A 30 -0.62 6.25 -0.44
N VAL A 31 -1.02 5.88 -1.65
CA VAL A 31 -2.38 5.46 -1.97
C VAL A 31 -2.34 3.98 -2.33
N LYS A 32 -3.16 3.15 -1.68
CA LYS A 32 -3.27 1.72 -1.95
C LYS A 32 -4.70 1.36 -2.32
N GLY A 33 -4.85 0.71 -3.48
CA GLY A 33 -6.12 0.15 -3.92
C GLY A 33 -6.04 -1.37 -3.97
N THR A 34 -7.04 -2.03 -3.40
CA THR A 34 -7.23 -3.49 -3.49
C THR A 34 -8.22 -3.81 -4.60
N PHE A 35 -7.87 -4.77 -5.45
CA PHE A 35 -8.68 -5.20 -6.59
C PHE A 35 -8.87 -6.71 -6.57
N ASP A 36 -10.08 -7.15 -6.91
CA ASP A 36 -10.38 -8.56 -7.13
C ASP A 36 -9.97 -8.94 -8.55
N LEU A 37 -9.15 -9.99 -8.65
CA LEU A 37 -8.66 -10.51 -9.92
C LEU A 37 -9.34 -11.85 -10.23
N LYS A 38 -9.92 -11.94 -11.43
CA LYS A 38 -10.52 -13.17 -11.97
C LYS A 38 -9.98 -13.43 -13.36
N HIS A 39 -9.67 -14.69 -13.66
CA HIS A 39 -9.08 -15.05 -14.94
C HIS A 39 -10.03 -14.70 -16.10
N GLY A 40 -9.54 -13.92 -17.07
CA GLY A 40 -10.30 -13.51 -18.24
C GLY A 40 -11.21 -12.29 -18.03
N ASP A 41 -11.35 -11.81 -16.79
CA ASP A 41 -12.16 -10.65 -16.45
C ASP A 41 -11.30 -9.39 -16.26
N THR A 42 -11.95 -8.23 -16.28
CA THR A 42 -11.32 -6.96 -15.87
C THR A 42 -11.24 -6.91 -14.35
N ALA A 43 -10.10 -6.45 -13.81
CA ALA A 43 -9.93 -6.22 -12.38
C ALA A 43 -10.99 -5.23 -11.86
N THR A 44 -11.66 -5.56 -10.75
CA THR A 44 -12.65 -4.70 -10.10
C THR A 44 -12.17 -4.27 -8.73
N VAL A 45 -12.51 -3.06 -8.30
CA VAL A 45 -12.20 -2.59 -6.93
C VAL A 45 -12.84 -3.55 -5.93
N SER A 46 -12.05 -4.07 -4.99
CA SER A 46 -12.53 -5.00 -3.98
C SER A 46 -13.40 -4.27 -2.94
N GLU A 47 -14.40 -4.97 -2.39
CA GLU A 47 -15.21 -4.46 -1.28
C GLU A 47 -14.38 -4.23 -0.03
N GLU A 48 -13.35 -5.07 0.19
CA GLU A 48 -12.39 -4.92 1.27
C GLU A 48 -11.13 -4.22 0.77
N GLN A 49 -10.81 -3.08 1.39
CA GLN A 49 -9.58 -2.35 1.09
C GLN A 49 -8.55 -2.59 2.18
N LEU A 50 -7.37 -3.07 1.75
CA LEU A 50 -6.23 -3.24 2.63
C LEU A 50 -5.60 -1.88 2.91
N TYR A 51 -5.12 -1.67 4.13
CA TYR A 51 -4.34 -0.49 4.47
C TYR A 51 -2.91 -0.58 3.90
N PRO A 52 -2.21 0.55 3.68
CA PRO A 52 -0.79 0.52 3.40
C PRO A 52 -0.02 -0.04 4.61
N THR A 53 0.85 -1.01 4.36
CA THR A 53 1.59 -1.74 5.40
C THR A 53 3.08 -1.80 5.10
N GLY A 54 3.86 -2.19 6.11
CA GLY A 54 5.23 -2.69 5.92
C GLY A 54 5.23 -4.06 5.24
N ASP A 55 6.35 -4.75 5.31
CA ASP A 55 6.46 -6.11 4.75
C ASP A 55 5.43 -7.05 5.40
N GLU A 56 4.68 -7.77 4.57
CA GLU A 56 3.80 -8.85 4.97
C GLU A 56 4.51 -10.18 4.69
N PHE A 57 4.80 -10.95 5.74
CA PHE A 57 5.45 -12.24 5.63
C PHE A 57 4.45 -13.36 5.33
N ASP A 58 4.91 -14.44 4.70
CA ASP A 58 4.08 -15.63 4.50
C ASP A 58 3.63 -16.18 5.87
N PRO A 59 2.31 -16.32 6.12
CA PRO A 59 1.82 -16.82 7.41
C PRO A 59 2.27 -18.25 7.72
N ASN A 60 2.69 -19.02 6.72
CA ASN A 60 3.23 -20.37 6.89
C ASN A 60 4.74 -20.38 7.13
N ASP A 61 5.43 -19.28 6.88
CA ASP A 61 6.86 -19.13 7.17
C ASP A 61 7.08 -18.62 8.59
N LYS A 62 7.26 -19.55 9.52
CA LYS A 62 7.53 -19.25 10.93
C LYS A 62 8.83 -18.48 11.17
N GLN A 63 9.76 -18.49 10.22
CA GLN A 63 11.04 -17.81 10.34
C GLN A 63 11.01 -16.40 9.73
N GLN A 64 9.89 -16.00 9.12
CA GLN A 64 9.71 -14.68 8.47
C GLN A 64 10.84 -14.37 7.47
N GLN A 65 11.29 -15.37 6.71
CA GLN A 65 12.30 -15.20 5.66
C GLN A 65 11.65 -14.93 4.29
N SER A 66 10.39 -15.31 4.15
CA SER A 66 9.61 -15.23 2.91
C SER A 66 8.62 -14.07 3.01
N VAL A 67 8.89 -13.01 2.25
CA VAL A 67 7.98 -11.87 2.13
C VAL A 67 6.91 -12.20 1.10
N ARG A 68 5.65 -12.17 1.52
CA ARG A 68 4.47 -12.33 0.67
C ARG A 68 4.17 -11.04 -0.08
N TYR A 69 4.20 -9.90 0.61
CA TYR A 69 4.07 -8.58 0.00
C TYR A 69 5.12 -7.63 0.58
N GLU A 70 5.88 -6.97 -0.30
CA GLU A 70 6.87 -5.96 0.10
C GLU A 70 6.19 -4.68 0.59
N SER A 71 6.83 -3.98 1.52
CA SER A 71 6.38 -2.72 2.13
C SER A 71 5.89 -1.66 1.13
N ASP A 72 4.69 -1.11 1.33
CA ASP A 72 4.11 -0.03 0.50
C ASP A 72 4.86 1.29 0.56
N PHE A 73 5.79 1.44 1.50
CA PHE A 73 6.60 2.63 1.68
C PHE A 73 7.96 2.55 0.96
N ALA A 74 8.17 1.52 0.14
CA ALA A 74 9.33 1.43 -0.74
C ALA A 74 9.14 2.35 -1.96
N TYR A 75 10.19 3.13 -2.29
CA TYR A 75 10.17 4.06 -3.41
C TYR A 75 10.16 3.37 -4.79
N TYR A 76 10.52 2.08 -4.85
CA TYR A 76 10.63 1.31 -6.08
C TYR A 76 10.46 -0.18 -5.77
N LYS A 77 9.53 -0.86 -6.44
CA LYS A 77 9.24 -2.29 -6.29
C LYS A 77 9.35 -3.00 -7.65
N PRO A 78 10.58 -3.36 -8.10
CA PRO A 78 10.80 -3.88 -9.45
C PRO A 78 10.03 -5.18 -9.77
N LYS A 79 9.55 -5.90 -8.75
CA LYS A 79 8.85 -7.16 -8.88
C LYS A 79 7.32 -7.05 -8.76
N ALA A 80 6.80 -5.87 -8.41
CA ALA A 80 5.35 -5.66 -8.23
C ALA A 80 4.66 -5.10 -9.49
N ASP A 81 5.43 -4.50 -10.42
CA ASP A 81 4.89 -3.70 -11.53
C ASP A 81 4.69 -4.47 -12.85
N LEU A 82 4.83 -5.79 -12.85
CA LEU A 82 4.65 -6.62 -14.06
C LEU A 82 3.61 -7.71 -13.79
N LEU A 83 2.40 -7.48 -14.32
CA LEU A 83 1.43 -8.53 -14.64
C LEU A 83 1.79 -9.15 -16.00
#